data_AF-A0A1F3L0X5-F1
#
_entry.id   AF-A0A1F3L0X5-F1
#
_cell.length_a   1.000
_cell.length_b   1.000
_cell.length_c   1.000
_cell.angle_alpha   90.00
_cell.angle_beta   90.00
_cell.angle_gamma   90.00
#
_symmetry.space_group_name_H-M   'P 1'
#
loop_
_entity.id
_entity.type
_entity.pdbx_description
1 polymer ?
#
loop_
_entity_poly.entity_id
_entity_poly.type
_entity_poly.pdbx_seq_one_letter_code
_entity_poly.pdbx_strand_id
1 'polypeptide(L)'
;MKCSKSNDFTIPVKNGLKKVCCHEILYCEADGKYTRVFYRSNSSVYLSICLKYVEANLPGTCFFRIHKSYLVNLNHIEVEKKGSKYFVSIKENKHLKVAVRNKKDFKKALTEKFNSLTSLTLIPKIATLTPLSAFYLVLCFCRCNFI
;
A
#
# COMPACT_ATOMS: atom_id res chain seq x y z
N MET A 1 -6.68 23.60 6.02
CA MET A 1 -5.62 22.57 6.20
C MET A 1 -4.28 23.18 5.82
N LYS A 2 -3.39 23.41 6.79
CA LYS A 2 -2.02 23.87 6.54
C LYS A 2 -1.13 22.64 6.41
N CYS A 3 -0.53 22.41 5.24
CA CYS A 3 0.47 21.35 5.09
C CYS A 3 1.83 21.93 5.47
N SER A 4 2.43 21.41 6.54
CA SER A 4 3.76 21.78 6.99
C SER A 4 4.70 20.59 6.80
N LYS A 5 5.73 20.81 5.97
CA LYS A 5 6.96 20.02 5.75
C LYS A 5 6.83 18.70 4.95
N SER A 6 7.20 18.76 3.66
CA SER A 6 8.35 18.05 3.05
C SER A 6 8.16 17.46 1.64
N ASN A 7 6.94 17.34 1.09
CA ASN A 7 6.74 16.81 -0.27
C ASN A 7 5.49 17.40 -0.94
N ASP A 8 5.51 18.72 -1.16
CA ASP A 8 4.45 19.39 -1.91
C ASP A 8 4.87 19.55 -3.37
N PHE A 9 4.04 19.09 -4.30
CA PHE A 9 4.31 19.19 -5.73
C PHE A 9 3.32 20.16 -6.39
N THR A 10 3.83 21.14 -7.13
CA THR A 10 3.01 22.11 -7.86
C THR A 10 2.84 21.64 -9.30
N ILE A 11 1.59 21.49 -9.74
CA ILE A 11 1.28 20.91 -11.05
C ILE A 11 0.46 21.90 -11.88
N PRO A 12 0.78 22.08 -13.17
CA PRO A 12 -0.10 22.79 -14.08
C PRO A 12 -1.39 22.01 -14.30
N VAL A 13 -2.51 22.67 -14.00
CA VAL A 13 -3.88 22.22 -14.31
C VAL A 13 -4.46 23.13 -15.38
N LYS A 14 -5.56 22.71 -16.03
CA LYS A 14 -6.23 23.53 -17.05
C LYS A 14 -6.57 24.95 -16.57
N ASN A 15 -6.86 25.12 -15.28
CA ASN A 15 -7.33 26.37 -14.69
C ASN A 15 -6.27 27.05 -13.79
N GLY A 16 -4.97 26.81 -14.03
CA GLY A 16 -3.88 27.46 -13.29
C GLY A 16 -2.86 26.49 -12.69
N LEU A 17 -2.26 26.87 -11.56
CA LEU A 17 -1.33 26.01 -10.81
C LEU A 17 -2.03 25.46 -9.56
N LYS A 18 -1.96 24.14 -9.37
CA LYS A 18 -2.48 23.51 -8.16
C LYS A 18 -1.33 22.90 -7.37
N LYS A 19 -1.24 23.28 -6.10
CA LYS A 19 -0.35 22.65 -5.13
C LYS A 19 -0.99 21.35 -4.63
N VAL A 20 -0.25 20.26 -4.70
CA VAL A 20 -0.72 18.90 -4.40
C VAL A 20 0.19 18.28 -3.35
N CYS A 21 -0.40 17.79 -2.26
CA CYS A 21 0.32 17.10 -1.19
C CYS A 21 0.42 15.61 -1.53
N CYS A 22 1.63 15.04 -1.54
CA CYS A 22 1.82 13.61 -1.85
C CYS A 22 1.06 12.67 -0.90
N HIS A 23 0.90 13.05 0.36
CA HIS A 23 0.20 12.23 1.35
C HIS A 23 -1.30 12.08 1.09
N GLU A 24 -1.91 13.06 0.42
CA GLU A 24 -3.35 13.05 0.10
C GLU A 24 -3.67 12.25 -1.16
N ILE A 25 -2.67 11.91 -1.97
CA ILE A 25 -2.83 11.16 -3.22
C ILE A 25 -3.01 9.67 -2.91
N LEU A 26 -4.10 9.10 -3.40
CA LEU A 26 -4.37 7.65 -3.34
C LEU A 26 -3.73 6.93 -4.54
N TYR A 27 -4.05 7.40 -5.75
CA TYR A 27 -3.53 6.84 -6.99
C TYR A 27 -3.69 7.83 -8.14
N CYS A 28 -2.94 7.60 -9.21
CA CYS A 28 -3.00 8.33 -10.46
C CYS A 28 -3.32 7.38 -11.62
N GLU A 29 -4.14 7.86 -12.53
CA GLU A 29 -4.58 7.14 -13.73
C GLU A 29 -4.15 7.91 -14.98
N ALA A 30 -3.51 7.22 -15.91
CA ALA A 30 -3.12 7.79 -17.20
C ALA A 30 -4.27 7.68 -18.19
N ASP A 31 -4.61 8.81 -18.79
CA ASP A 31 -5.51 8.90 -19.94
C ASP A 31 -4.77 9.51 -21.13
N GLY A 32 -4.02 8.67 -21.84
CA GLY A 32 -3.17 9.08 -22.94
C GLY A 32 -2.05 10.05 -22.49
N LYS A 33 -2.15 11.31 -22.92
CA LYS A 33 -1.22 12.40 -22.54
C LYS A 33 -1.61 13.10 -21.24
N TYR A 34 -2.80 12.83 -20.74
CA TYR A 34 -3.33 13.42 -19.52
C TYR A 34 -3.20 12.45 -18.35
N THR A 35 -3.19 13.00 -17.14
CA THR A 35 -3.17 12.20 -15.92
C THR A 35 -4.27 12.66 -14.98
N ARG A 36 -5.10 11.73 -14.50
CA ARG A 36 -6.09 11.99 -13.46
C ARG A 36 -5.51 11.57 -12.12
N VAL A 37 -5.42 12.51 -11.18
CA VAL A 37 -4.96 12.27 -9.81
C VAL A 37 -6.17 12.14 -8.89
N PHE A 38 -6.22 11.10 -8.08
CA PHE A 38 -7.29 10.84 -7.12
C PHE A 38 -6.81 11.05 -5.69
N TYR A 39 -7.61 11.80 -4.93
CA TYR A 39 -7.30 12.21 -3.56
C TYR A 39 -8.12 11.42 -2.55
N ARG A 40 -7.64 11.38 -1.30
CA ARG A 40 -8.34 10.73 -0.18
C ARG A 40 -9.75 11.26 0.04
N SER A 41 -9.97 12.55 -0.22
CA SER A 41 -11.26 13.26 -0.10
C SER A 41 -12.26 12.95 -1.23
N ASN A 42 -12.04 11.89 -2.02
CA ASN A 42 -12.82 11.53 -3.21
C ASN A 42 -12.84 12.59 -4.33
N SER A 43 -12.05 13.65 -4.20
CA SER A 43 -11.82 14.61 -5.28
C SER A 43 -10.85 14.04 -6.31
N SER A 44 -10.96 14.49 -7.56
CA SER A 44 -9.99 14.19 -8.60
C SER A 44 -9.57 15.45 -9.35
N VAL A 45 -8.36 15.43 -9.91
CA VAL A 45 -7.81 16.54 -10.69
C VAL A 45 -7.28 16.02 -12.00
N TYR A 46 -7.62 16.70 -13.10
CA TYR A 46 -7.08 16.43 -14.42
C TYR A 46 -5.83 17.25 -14.67
N LEU A 47 -4.73 16.58 -15.02
CA LEU A 47 -3.45 17.18 -15.31
C LEU A 47 -3.17 17.09 -16.82
N SER A 48 -2.65 18.19 -17.38
CA SER A 48 -2.20 18.28 -18.77
C SER A 48 -0.79 17.72 -18.99
N ILE A 49 -0.41 16.70 -18.22
CA ILE A 49 0.91 16.08 -18.25
C ILE A 49 0.80 14.56 -18.20
N CYS A 50 1.80 13.89 -18.75
CA CYS A 50 1.88 12.43 -18.82
C CYS A 50 2.22 11.81 -17.45
N LEU A 51 1.74 10.58 -17.22
CA LEU A 51 2.00 9.84 -15.98
C LEU A 51 3.50 9.64 -15.69
N LYS A 52 4.34 9.54 -16.73
CA LYS A 52 5.80 9.43 -16.59
C LYS A 52 6.42 10.67 -15.93
N TYR A 53 5.91 11.86 -16.24
CA TYR A 53 6.38 13.10 -15.61
C TYR A 53 5.95 13.14 -14.14
N VAL A 54 4.71 12.75 -13.87
CA VAL A 54 4.18 12.62 -12.50
C VAL A 54 5.04 11.65 -11.69
N GLU A 55 5.31 10.45 -12.22
CA GLU A 55 6.16 9.42 -11.61
C GLU A 55 7.57 9.93 -11.25
N ALA A 56 8.18 10.78 -12.09
CA ALA A 56 9.51 11.34 -11.83
C ALA A 56 9.54 12.42 -10.74
N ASN A 57 8.43 13.13 -10.52
CA ASN A 57 8.33 14.20 -9.52
C ASN A 57 7.84 13.70 -8.15
N LEU A 58 7.25 12.50 -8.11
CA LEU A 58 6.79 11.89 -6.87
C LEU A 58 7.89 11.01 -6.25
N PRO A 59 7.93 10.91 -4.92
CA PRO A 59 8.90 10.06 -4.25
C PRO A 59 8.63 8.59 -4.59
N GLY A 60 9.53 7.97 -5.36
CA GLY A 60 9.44 6.56 -5.76
C GLY A 60 9.45 5.56 -4.59
N THR A 61 9.77 6.03 -3.38
CA THR A 61 9.66 5.23 -2.15
C THR A 61 8.20 5.01 -1.74
N CYS A 62 7.29 5.93 -2.05
CA CYS A 62 5.87 5.82 -1.68
C CYS A 62 4.97 5.47 -2.86
N PHE A 63 5.38 5.80 -4.08
CA PHE A 63 4.60 5.58 -5.28
C PHE A 63 5.18 4.44 -6.11
N PHE A 64 4.32 3.51 -6.54
CA PHE A 64 4.73 2.39 -7.37
C PHE A 64 3.80 2.23 -8.57
N ARG A 65 4.39 1.96 -9.74
CA ARG A 65 3.67 1.79 -10.99
C ARG A 65 3.24 0.34 -11.19
N ILE A 66 2.00 0.03 -10.85
CA ILE A 66 1.42 -1.32 -10.96
C ILE A 66 1.02 -1.70 -12.39
N HIS A 67 0.74 -0.70 -13.24
CA HIS A 67 0.29 -0.90 -14.62
C HIS A 67 0.79 0.24 -15.52
N LYS A 68 0.69 0.08 -16.85
CA LYS A 68 1.06 1.16 -17.79
C LYS A 68 0.25 2.44 -17.56
N SER A 69 -0.98 2.30 -17.08
CA SER A 69 -1.90 3.42 -16.84
C SER A 69 -2.14 3.73 -15.36
N TYR A 70 -1.55 2.99 -14.42
CA TYR A 70 -1.85 3.15 -13.00
C TYR A 70 -0.57 3.28 -12.16
N LEU A 71 -0.49 4.37 -11.41
CA LEU A 71 0.50 4.65 -10.38
C LEU A 71 -0.24 4.70 -9.04
N VAL A 72 0.17 3.90 -8.06
CA VAL A 72 -0.53 3.78 -6.78
C VAL A 72 0.38 4.19 -5.63
N ASN A 73 -0.20 4.72 -4.57
CA ASN A 73 0.50 4.99 -3.33
C ASN A 73 0.52 3.74 -2.46
N LEU A 74 1.71 3.21 -2.17
CA LEU A 74 1.92 2.00 -1.38
C LEU A 74 1.42 2.13 0.07
N ASN A 75 1.30 3.35 0.60
CA ASN A 75 0.87 3.57 1.98
C ASN A 75 -0.66 3.45 2.16
N HIS A 76 -1.44 3.56 1.08
CA HIS A 76 -2.91 3.57 1.11
C HIS A 76 -3.51 2.40 0.34
N ILE A 77 -2.77 1.31 0.17
CA ILE A 77 -3.23 0.13 -0.56
C ILE A 77 -3.25 -1.12 0.32
N GLU A 78 -4.23 -1.97 0.07
CA GLU A 78 -4.30 -3.33 0.55
C GLU A 78 -4.01 -4.27 -0.62
N VAL A 79 -3.13 -5.24 -0.41
CA VAL A 79 -2.71 -6.17 -1.46
C VAL A 79 -3.31 -7.53 -1.20
N GLU A 80 -4.14 -7.99 -2.13
CA GLU A 80 -4.73 -9.32 -2.13
C GLU A 80 -4.05 -10.21 -3.17
N LYS A 81 -3.68 -11.42 -2.77
CA LYS A 81 -3.20 -12.45 -3.69
C LYS A 81 -4.34 -13.43 -3.97
N LYS A 82 -4.79 -13.52 -5.22
CA LYS A 82 -5.75 -14.54 -5.68
C LYS A 82 -5.05 -15.46 -6.68
N GLY A 83 -4.63 -16.63 -6.20
CA GLY A 83 -3.82 -17.59 -6.97
C GLY A 83 -2.49 -16.98 -7.43
N SER A 84 -2.29 -16.94 -8.75
CA SER A 84 -1.08 -16.38 -9.38
C SER A 84 -1.17 -14.88 -9.71
N LYS A 85 -2.28 -14.22 -9.35
CA LYS A 85 -2.55 -12.80 -9.64
C LYS A 85 -2.52 -11.97 -8.36
N TYR A 86 -1.99 -10.76 -8.46
CA TYR A 86 -2.01 -9.76 -7.40
C TYR A 86 -3.06 -8.71 -7.72
N PHE A 87 -3.86 -8.40 -6.73
CA PHE A 87 -4.91 -7.39 -6.75
C PHE A 87 -4.59 -6.33 -5.71
N VAL A 88 -4.80 -5.09 -6.07
CA VAL A 88 -4.55 -3.93 -5.20
C VAL A 88 -5.89 -3.25 -4.95
N SER A 89 -6.30 -3.20 -3.69
CA SER A 89 -7.52 -2.59 -3.20
C SER A 89 -7.14 -1.26 -2.53
N ILE A 90 -7.62 -0.12 -3.04
CA ILE A 90 -7.23 1.22 -2.54
C ILE A 90 -8.28 1.81 -1.59
N LYS A 91 -9.55 1.45 -1.81
CA LYS A 91 -10.75 1.79 -1.02
C LYS A 91 -11.89 0.90 -1.52
N GLU A 92 -12.94 0.75 -0.70
CA GLU A 92 -14.09 -0.19 -0.79
C GLU A 92 -14.71 -0.49 -2.18
N ASN A 93 -14.38 0.25 -3.24
CA ASN A 93 -14.94 0.05 -4.58
C ASN A 93 -13.92 0.06 -5.74
N LYS A 94 -12.60 0.00 -5.50
CA LYS A 94 -11.63 -0.05 -6.61
C LYS A 94 -10.54 -1.10 -6.41
N HIS A 95 -10.64 -2.15 -7.23
CA HIS A 95 -9.64 -3.21 -7.35
C HIS A 95 -8.84 -3.03 -8.64
N LEU A 96 -7.55 -2.76 -8.50
CA LEU A 96 -6.62 -2.65 -9.61
C LEU A 96 -5.82 -3.94 -9.77
N LYS A 97 -5.72 -4.42 -11.00
CA LYS A 97 -4.91 -5.60 -11.35
C LYS A 97 -3.46 -5.18 -11.56
N VAL A 98 -2.52 -5.90 -10.95
CA VAL A 98 -1.09 -5.68 -11.18
C VAL A 98 -0.67 -6.35 -12.49
N ALA A 99 0.08 -5.62 -13.32
CA ALA A 99 0.64 -6.15 -14.56
C ALA A 99 1.57 -7.33 -14.26
N VAL A 100 1.49 -8.40 -15.07
CA VAL A 100 2.28 -9.62 -14.88
C VAL A 100 3.79 -9.34 -14.87
N ARG A 101 4.24 -8.45 -15.76
CA ARG A 101 5.63 -8.03 -15.89
C ARG A 101 6.16 -7.38 -14.61
N ASN A 102 5.34 -6.55 -13.96
CA ASN A 102 5.74 -5.78 -12.78
C ASN A 102 5.55 -6.56 -11.46
N LYS A 103 5.08 -7.81 -11.51
CA LYS A 103 4.84 -8.62 -10.30
C LYS A 103 6.10 -8.83 -9.46
N LYS A 104 7.25 -9.06 -10.11
CA LYS A 104 8.53 -9.31 -9.42
C LYS A 104 8.95 -8.06 -8.65
N ASP A 105 8.90 -6.91 -9.31
CA ASP A 105 9.31 -5.63 -8.73
C ASP A 105 8.33 -5.16 -7.66
N PHE A 106 7.03 -5.37 -7.89
CA PHE A 106 6.00 -5.09 -6.89
C PHE A 106 6.20 -5.92 -5.62
N LYS A 107 6.49 -7.22 -5.75
CA LYS A 107 6.79 -8.08 -4.60
C LYS A 107 8.01 -7.61 -3.82
N LYS A 108 9.07 -7.18 -4.53
CA LYS A 108 10.27 -6.62 -3.90
C LYS A 108 9.94 -5.32 -3.13
N ALA A 109 9.26 -4.38 -3.77
CA ALA A 109 8.87 -3.11 -3.16
C ALA A 109 8.00 -3.30 -1.90
N LEU A 110 7.08 -4.26 -1.92
CA LEU A 110 6.31 -4.62 -0.72
C LEU A 110 7.22 -5.19 0.38
N THR A 111 8.11 -6.12 0.03
CA THR A 111 9.01 -6.76 1.01
C THR A 111 9.94 -5.73 1.65
N GLU A 112 10.50 -4.81 0.87
CA GLU A 112 11.35 -3.71 1.35
C GLU A 112 10.59 -2.79 2.32
N LYS A 113 9.33 -2.48 2.02
CA LYS A 113 8.45 -1.72 2.93
C LYS A 113 8.23 -2.44 4.25
N PHE A 114 7.86 -3.72 4.22
CA PHE A 114 7.66 -4.52 5.44
C PHE A 114 8.95 -4.64 6.27
N ASN A 115 10.10 -4.77 5.61
CA ASN A 115 11.41 -4.82 6.26
C ASN A 115 11.78 -3.49 6.94
N SER A 116 11.40 -2.36 6.35
CA SER A 116 11.63 -1.03 6.95
C SER A 116 10.76 -0.76 8.19
N LEU A 117 9.64 -1.46 8.34
CA LEU A 117 8.75 -1.39 9.52
C LEU A 117 9.15 -2.38 10.64
N THR A 118 9.95 -3.39 10.32
CA THR A 118 10.36 -4.43 11.28
C THR A 118 11.57 -4.03 12.13
N SER A 119 12.22 -2.89 11.87
CA SER A 119 13.31 -2.37 12.72
C SER A 119 12.83 -1.86 14.09
N LEU A 120 11.52 -1.74 14.33
CA LEU A 120 10.93 -1.32 15.62
C LEU A 120 10.12 -2.39 16.35
N THR A 121 10.06 -3.64 15.84
CA THR A 121 9.48 -4.74 16.62
C THR A 121 10.40 -5.96 16.60
N LEU A 122 11.14 -6.09 17.69
CA LEU A 122 11.83 -7.31 18.09
C LEU A 122 10.74 -8.32 18.52
N ILE A 123 10.12 -9.00 17.56
CA ILE A 123 9.34 -10.21 17.84
C ILE A 123 10.00 -11.34 17.05
N PRO A 124 10.71 -12.27 17.72
CA PRO A 124 11.30 -13.40 17.06
C PRO A 124 10.21 -14.32 16.51
N LYS A 125 10.37 -14.62 15.24
CA LYS A 125 10.15 -15.93 14.61
C LYS A 125 10.04 -17.09 15.64
N ILE A 126 8.82 -17.49 15.99
CA ILE A 126 8.45 -18.79 16.59
C ILE A 126 7.16 -19.17 15.83
N ALA A 127 7.12 -19.94 14.74
CA ALA A 127 7.69 -21.26 14.47
C ALA A 127 7.39 -22.27 15.59
N THR A 128 6.50 -23.22 15.27
CA THR A 128 6.00 -24.36 16.08
C THR A 128 4.85 -23.99 17.04
N LEU A 129 3.74 -24.73 17.18
CA LEU A 129 3.49 -26.14 16.92
C LEU A 129 1.94 -26.33 16.87
N THR A 130 1.38 -26.91 15.80
CA THR A 130 0.20 -27.76 15.99
C THR A 130 0.73 -29.15 16.34
N PRO A 131 0.10 -29.81 17.31
CA PRO A 131 -0.50 -31.09 16.96
C PRO A 131 -1.96 -31.10 17.37
N LEU A 132 -2.78 -31.72 16.53
CA LEU A 132 -4.01 -32.34 16.99
C LEU A 132 -3.69 -33.21 18.22
N SER A 133 -4.15 -32.82 19.41
CA SER A 133 -4.57 -33.67 20.55
C SER A 133 -4.57 -32.83 21.84
N ALA A 134 -5.44 -33.20 22.79
CA ALA A 134 -5.65 -32.55 24.10
C ALA A 134 -6.70 -31.42 24.17
N PHE A 135 -7.81 -31.59 23.46
CA PHE A 135 -9.12 -31.27 24.01
C PHE A 135 -9.47 -32.33 25.09
N TYR A 136 -8.85 -32.26 26.27
CA TYR A 136 -9.36 -32.92 27.49
C TYR A 136 -8.78 -32.20 28.70
N LEU A 137 -9.48 -31.14 29.09
CA LEU A 137 -9.30 -30.41 30.33
C LEU A 137 -10.40 -30.89 31.26
N VAL A 138 -10.15 -31.93 32.05
CA VAL A 138 -11.01 -32.27 33.19
C VAL A 138 -10.14 -32.80 34.34
N LEU A 139 -10.18 -32.05 35.45
CA LEU A 139 -9.73 -32.35 36.82
C LEU A 139 -8.21 -32.23 37.05
N CYS A 140 -7.71 -31.11 37.60
CA CYS A 140 -8.06 -30.59 38.93
C CYS A 140 -8.08 -31.71 39.96
N PHE A 141 -6.91 -32.19 40.39
CA PHE A 141 -6.72 -32.52 41.80
C PHE A 141 -5.29 -32.23 42.21
N CYS A 142 -5.22 -31.19 43.02
CA CYS A 142 -4.06 -30.72 43.74
C CYS A 142 -3.43 -31.86 44.54
N ARG A 143 -2.11 -31.97 44.45
CA ARG A 143 -1.26 -32.85 45.25
C ARG A 143 -0.91 -32.07 46.52
N CYS A 144 -1.30 -32.55 47.72
CA CYS A 144 -0.52 -32.47 48.97
C CYS A 144 -1.34 -32.78 50.24
N ASN A 145 -0.90 -33.84 50.94
CA ASN A 145 -0.76 -33.99 52.40
C ASN A 145 -1.86 -33.48 53.35
N PHE A 146 -2.56 -34.42 53.98
CA PHE A 146 -2.79 -34.36 55.42
C PHE A 146 -2.67 -35.77 56.02
N ILE A 147 -1.97 -35.81 57.15
CA ILE A 147 -1.69 -36.87 58.13
C ILE A 147 -2.65 -38.07 58.13
#